data_AF-A0A6P2AXF2-F1
#
_entry.id   AF-A0A6P2AXF2-F1
#
_cell.length_a   1.000
_cell.length_b   1.000
_cell.length_c   1.000
_cell.angle_alpha   90.00
_cell.angle_beta   90.00
_cell.angle_gamma   90.00
#
_symmetry.space_group_name_H-M   'P 1'
#
loop_
_entity.id
_entity.type
_entity.pdbx_description
1 polymer ?
#
loop_
_entity_poly.entity_id
_entity_poly.type
_entity_poly.pdbx_seq_one_letter_code
_entity_poly.pdbx_strand_id
1 'polypeptide(L)'
;MPYDLGLQLGATWDDSRAIIQLTGNLGNQSATPFFATVQIGDIPPVQLAFAWTKNPNAPLILGQTNFFMEFDVCFYRSKLEFEVKPKQ
;
A
#
# COMPACT_ATOMS: atom_id res chain seq x y z
N MET A 1 5.00 1.35 -0.90
CA MET A 1 5.19 -0.05 -1.31
C MET A 1 6.66 -0.26 -1.69
N PRO A 2 7.32 -1.28 -1.14
CA PRO A 2 8.73 -1.58 -1.44
C PRO A 2 8.96 -1.98 -2.89
N TYR A 3 10.21 -1.77 -3.35
CA TYR A 3 10.62 -2.00 -4.74
C TYR A 3 10.36 -3.44 -5.20
N ASP A 4 10.90 -4.40 -4.46
CA ASP A 4 10.88 -5.83 -4.83
C ASP A 4 9.46 -6.39 -4.94
N LEU A 5 8.53 -5.93 -4.09
CA LEU A 5 7.14 -6.36 -4.15
C LEU A 5 6.47 -5.97 -5.48
N GLY A 6 6.73 -4.76 -5.98
CA GLY A 6 6.21 -4.34 -7.28
C GLY A 6 6.78 -5.17 -8.44
N LEU A 7 8.06 -5.55 -8.36
CA LEU A 7 8.67 -6.45 -9.34
C LEU A 7 8.07 -7.85 -9.30
N GLN A 8 7.84 -8.41 -8.11
CA GLN A 8 7.21 -9.72 -7.93
C GLN A 8 5.78 -9.76 -8.47
N LEU A 9 5.08 -8.63 -8.41
CA LEU A 9 3.75 -8.45 -8.99
C LEU A 9 3.78 -8.17 -10.51
N GLY A 10 4.97 -8.23 -11.14
CA GLY A 10 5.15 -8.12 -12.58
C GLY A 10 5.24 -6.69 -13.12
N ALA A 11 5.35 -5.68 -12.26
CA ALA A 11 5.55 -4.32 -12.74
C ALA A 11 7.00 -4.05 -13.13
N THR A 12 7.15 -3.12 -14.07
CA THR A 12 8.43 -2.55 -14.47
C THR A 12 8.52 -1.13 -13.96
N TRP A 13 9.66 -0.75 -13.40
CA TRP A 13 9.89 0.61 -12.94
C TRP A 13 10.22 1.54 -14.10
N ASP A 14 9.59 2.72 -14.11
CA ASP A 14 9.83 3.79 -15.05
C ASP A 14 10.07 5.09 -14.27
N ASP A 15 11.31 5.59 -14.29
CA ASP A 15 11.70 6.80 -13.56
C ASP A 15 10.93 8.03 -14.03
N SER A 16 10.43 8.07 -15.27
CA SER A 16 9.61 9.19 -15.77
C SER A 16 8.23 9.28 -15.10
N ARG A 17 7.79 8.20 -14.42
CA ARG A 17 6.49 8.12 -13.74
C ARG A 17 6.60 8.30 -12.23
N ALA A 18 7.79 8.56 -11.70
CA ALA A 18 8.05 8.76 -10.28
C ALA A 18 7.62 10.16 -9.81
N ILE A 19 6.34 10.49 -10.00
CA ILE A 19 5.76 11.82 -9.79
C ILE A 19 5.30 12.08 -8.35
N ILE A 20 5.24 11.05 -7.50
CA ILE A 20 4.85 11.18 -6.10
C ILE A 20 6.10 11.46 -5.27
N GLN A 21 6.02 12.46 -4.40
CA GLN A 21 7.06 12.72 -3.40
C GLN A 21 6.64 12.13 -2.06
N LEU A 22 7.38 11.13 -1.56
CA LEU A 22 7.16 10.60 -0.22
C LEU A 22 7.54 11.64 0.85
N THR A 23 6.92 11.53 2.02
CA THR A 23 7.10 12.46 3.14
C THR A 23 7.13 11.72 4.49
N GLY A 24 7.41 12.45 5.57
CA GLY A 24 7.48 11.91 6.92
C GLY A 24 8.62 10.90 7.08
N ASN A 25 8.33 9.77 7.74
CA ASN A 25 9.34 8.73 8.05
C ASN A 25 9.87 7.98 6.82
N LEU A 26 9.27 8.18 5.65
CA LEU A 26 9.73 7.58 4.39
C LEU A 26 10.79 8.44 3.68
N GLY A 27 11.05 9.65 4.20
CA GLY A 27 11.98 10.61 3.63
C GLY A 27 11.49 11.21 2.31
N ASN A 28 12.37 11.95 1.64
CA ASN A 28 12.08 12.66 0.39
C ASN A 28 12.39 11.81 -0.85
N GLN A 29 11.89 10.58 -0.90
CA GLN A 29 12.10 9.69 -2.03
C GLN A 29 10.95 9.79 -3.03
N SER A 30 11.28 9.72 -4.32
CA SER A 30 10.28 9.65 -5.37
C SER A 30 9.58 8.29 -5.41
N ALA A 31 8.32 8.30 -5.82
CA ALA A 31 7.47 7.14 -5.94
C ALA A 31 6.58 7.23 -7.18
N THR A 32 6.24 6.07 -7.73
CA THR A 32 5.34 5.91 -8.86
C THR A 32 4.00 5.36 -8.35
N PRO A 33 2.84 5.88 -8.82
CA PRO A 33 1.56 5.25 -8.52
C PRO A 33 1.55 3.81 -9.04
N PHE A 34 1.17 2.87 -8.18
CA PHE A 34 1.03 1.46 -8.51
C PHE A 34 -0.36 0.99 -8.08
N PHE A 35 -1.09 0.36 -8.99
CA PHE A 35 -2.44 -0.14 -8.73
C PHE A 35 -2.43 -1.66 -8.74
N ALA A 36 -3.04 -2.28 -7.73
CA ALA A 36 -3.24 -3.71 -7.67
C ALA A 36 -4.64 -4.06 -7.19
N THR A 37 -5.18 -5.15 -7.74
CA THR A 37 -6.35 -5.82 -7.19
C THR A 37 -5.90 -6.61 -5.96
N VAL A 38 -6.48 -6.32 -4.81
CA VAL A 38 -6.14 -6.93 -3.53
C VAL A 38 -7.35 -7.68 -2.99
N GLN A 39 -7.11 -8.92 -2.59
CA GLN A 39 -8.09 -9.76 -1.90
C GLN A 39 -7.64 -9.97 -0.46
N ILE A 40 -8.54 -9.77 0.50
CA ILE A 40 -8.28 -9.94 1.93
C ILE A 40 -9.23 -10.99 2.46
N GLY A 41 -8.71 -12.19 2.73
CA GLY A 41 -9.53 -13.33 3.11
C GLY A 41 -10.65 -13.56 2.10
N ASP A 42 -11.88 -13.60 2.60
CA ASP A 42 -13.10 -13.82 1.80
C ASP A 42 -13.81 -12.52 1.38
N ILE A 43 -13.20 -11.35 1.63
CA ILE A 43 -13.76 -10.07 1.19
C ILE A 43 -13.58 -9.95 -0.34
N PRO A 44 -14.60 -9.53 -1.10
CA PRO A 44 -14.48 -9.34 -2.54
C PRO A 44 -13.27 -8.48 -2.91
N PRO A 45 -12.53 -8.82 -3.99
CA PRO A 45 -11.33 -8.09 -4.35
C PRO A 45 -11.62 -6.62 -4.64
N VAL A 46 -10.76 -5.72 -4.18
CA VAL A 46 -10.84 -4.27 -4.42
C VAL A 46 -9.57 -3.76 -5.09
N GLN A 47 -9.67 -2.67 -5.83
CA GLN A 47 -8.50 -2.02 -6.42
C GLN A 47 -7.89 -1.06 -5.40
N LEU A 48 -6.60 -1.24 -5.10
CA LEU A 48 -5.83 -0.39 -4.21
C LEU A 48 -4.70 0.32 -4.99
N ALA A 49 -4.50 1.60 -4.67
CA ALA A 49 -3.35 2.39 -5.09
C ALA A 49 -2.24 2.43 -4.01
N PHE A 50 -1.00 2.32 -4.45
CA PHE A 50 0.19 2.40 -3.63
C PHE A 50 1.19 3.41 -4.22
N ALA A 51 1.87 4.15 -3.35
CA ALA A 51 3.10 4.83 -3.75
C ALA A 51 4.24 3.80 -3.77
N TRP A 52 4.61 3.32 -4.95
CA TRP A 52 5.70 2.37 -5.15
C TRP A 52 7.02 3.12 -5.24
N THR A 53 8.04 2.67 -4.53
CA THR A 53 9.34 3.36 -4.48
C THR A 53 10.49 2.39 -4.71
N LYS A 54 11.61 2.89 -5.22
CA LYS A 54 12.88 2.14 -5.37
C LYS A 54 13.56 1.81 -4.04
N ASN A 55 13.03 2.26 -2.91
CA ASN A 55 13.54 1.87 -1.60
C ASN A 55 13.19 0.40 -1.26
N PRO A 56 14.16 -0.51 -1.16
CA PRO A 56 13.88 -1.90 -0.78
C PRO A 56 13.47 -2.01 0.70
N ASN A 57 13.86 -1.07 1.54
CA ASN A 57 13.58 -1.06 2.98
C ASN A 57 12.26 -0.36 3.33
N ALA A 58 11.52 0.14 2.34
CA ALA A 58 10.24 0.80 2.61
C ALA A 58 9.21 -0.25 3.08
N PRO A 59 8.50 -0.02 4.21
CA PRO A 59 7.44 -0.92 4.62
C PRO A 59 6.27 -0.87 3.61
N LEU A 60 5.51 -1.97 3.52
CA LEU A 60 4.18 -1.91 2.95
C LEU A 60 3.27 -1.15 3.93
N ILE A 61 2.77 0.00 3.51
CA ILE A 61 1.90 0.84 4.34
C ILE A 61 0.47 0.72 3.81
N LEU A 62 -0.43 0.31 4.70
CA LEU A 62 -1.87 0.32 4.50
C LEU A 62 -2.41 1.58 5.17
N GLY A 63 -2.59 2.63 4.37
CA GLY A 63 -2.84 3.98 4.84
C GLY A 63 -4.31 4.36 4.95
N GLN A 64 -4.53 5.54 5.53
CA GLN A 64 -5.87 6.14 5.66
C GLN A 64 -6.49 6.40 4.29
N THR A 65 -5.74 7.05 3.41
CA THR A 65 -6.14 7.19 2.01
C THR A 65 -5.97 5.84 1.34
N ASN A 66 -7.03 5.38 0.67
CA ASN A 66 -7.14 4.10 -0.02
C ASN A 66 -7.56 2.94 0.90
N PHE A 67 -6.68 2.35 1.73
CA PHE A 67 -7.02 1.11 2.45
C PHE A 67 -8.15 1.30 3.48
N PHE A 68 -8.08 2.31 4.36
CA PHE A 68 -9.16 2.58 5.33
C PHE A 68 -10.41 3.21 4.69
N MET A 69 -10.36 3.59 3.42
CA MET A 69 -11.56 4.00 2.66
C MET A 69 -12.29 2.80 2.06
N GLU A 70 -11.58 1.71 1.79
CA GLU A 70 -12.15 0.47 1.24
C GLU A 70 -12.59 -0.52 2.32
N PHE A 71 -12.00 -0.42 3.53
CA PHE A 71 -12.27 -1.34 4.62
C PHE A 71 -12.45 -0.62 5.96
N ASP A 72 -13.35 -1.16 6.78
CA ASP A 72 -13.41 -0.85 8.20
C ASP A 72 -12.29 -1.59 8.92
N VAL A 73 -11.41 -0.85 9.61
CA VAL A 73 -10.24 -1.41 10.30
C VAL A 73 -10.30 -1.11 11.79
N CYS A 74 -10.26 -2.15 12.62
CA CYS A 74 -10.25 -2.03 14.08
C CYS A 74 -8.95 -2.59 14.68
N PHE A 75 -8.24 -1.78 15.46
CA PHE A 75 -6.97 -2.18 16.08
C PHE A 75 -7.17 -2.60 17.55
N TYR A 76 -6.72 -3.80 17.90
CA TYR A 76 -6.73 -4.32 19.27
C TYR A 76 -5.31 -4.37 19.83
N ARG A 77 -4.80 -3.21 20.29
CA ARG A 77 -3.39 -3.02 20.67
C ARG A 77 -2.87 -4.04 21.69
N SER A 78 -3.63 -4.34 22.75
CA SER A 78 -3.19 -5.29 23.79
C SER A 78 -3.06 -6.73 23.29
N LYS A 79 -3.73 -7.06 22.18
CA LYS A 79 -3.72 -8.39 21.56
C LYS A 79 -2.77 -8.48 20.37
N LEU A 80 -2.17 -7.36 19.95
CA LEU A 80 -1.33 -7.26 18.74
C LEU A 80 -2.04 -7.74 17.47
N GLU A 81 -3.35 -7.57 17.39
CA GLU A 81 -4.17 -7.94 16.25
C GLU A 81 -4.97 -6.74 15.73
N PHE A 82 -5.43 -6.84 14.49
CA PHE A 82 -6.40 -5.92 13.93
C PHE A 82 -7.42 -6.72 13.11
N GLU A 83 -8.64 -6.20 13.05
CA GLU A 83 -9.72 -6.74 12.25
C GLU A 83 -9.92 -5.86 11.01
N VAL A 84 -10.22 -6.49 9.88
CA VAL A 84 -10.58 -5.84 8.62
C VAL A 84 -11.95 -6.36 8.22
N LYS A 85 -12.89 -5.44 7.97
CA LYS A 85 -14.24 -5.74 7.49
C LYS A 85 -14.53 -4.96 6.20
N PRO A 86 -15.45 -5.44 5.36
CA PRO A 86 -15.98 -4.62 4.28
C PRO A 86 -16.55 -3.33 4.85
N LYS A 87 -16.32 -2.19 4.20
CA LYS A 87 -17.01 -0.94 4.55
C LYS A 87 -18.52 -1.11 4.44
N GLN A 88 -19.27 -0.55 5.39
CA GLN A 88 -20.74 -0.51 5.35
C GLN A 88 -21.27 0.63 4.48
#